data_AF-X1VQ27-F1
#
_entry.id   AF-X1VQ27-F1
#
_cell.length_a   1.000
_cell.length_b   1.000
_cell.length_c   1.000
_cell.angle_alpha   90.00
_cell.angle_beta   90.00
_cell.angle_gamma   90.00
#
_symmetry.space_group_name_H-M   'P 1'
#
loop_
_entity.id
_entity.type
_entity.pdbx_description
1 polymer ?
#
loop_
_entity_poly.entity_id
_entity_poly.type
_entity_poly.pdbx_seq_one_letter_code
_entity_poly.pdbx_strand_id
1 'polypeptide(L)'
;MGKWHRWTDEEREIIRRDYRHTHESRRELAKKISLMSGDKVTEFAVAGQISMMGIAKRDDRRPWTPREKERLAEIIHQYNPRKVARMMHRSLNSVVVQSKRQNASRRVRDGWFTKREVCE
;
A
#
# COMPACT_ATOMS: atom_id res chain seq x y z
N MET A 1 24.27 -16.13 -20.22
CA MET A 1 23.06 -15.28 -20.04
C MET A 1 21.86 -16.19 -19.91
N GLY A 2 21.01 -15.99 -18.89
CA GLY A 2 19.79 -16.79 -18.73
C GLY A 2 18.78 -16.49 -19.83
N LYS A 3 18.09 -17.53 -20.31
CA LYS A 3 16.99 -17.39 -21.28
C LYS A 3 15.80 -16.70 -20.59
N TRP A 4 15.20 -15.73 -21.27
CA TRP A 4 14.00 -15.07 -20.78
C TRP A 4 12.81 -16.01 -21.00
N HIS A 5 12.02 -16.26 -19.96
CA HIS A 5 10.83 -17.09 -20.05
C HIS A 5 9.78 -16.40 -20.93
N ARG A 6 9.20 -17.15 -21.86
CA ARG A 6 8.25 -16.67 -22.87
C ARG A 6 6.83 -16.98 -22.42
N TRP A 7 6.15 -15.97 -21.89
CA TRP A 7 4.79 -16.11 -21.35
C TRP A 7 3.76 -16.49 -22.41
N THR A 8 3.07 -17.61 -22.19
CA THR A 8 1.90 -18.02 -22.99
C THR A 8 0.61 -17.38 -22.48
N ASP A 9 -0.47 -17.46 -23.27
CA ASP A 9 -1.79 -17.00 -22.82
C ASP A 9 -2.38 -17.87 -21.70
N GLU A 10 -2.09 -19.17 -21.70
CA GLU A 10 -2.52 -20.10 -20.65
C GLU A 10 -1.85 -19.77 -19.31
N GLU A 11 -0.55 -19.45 -19.31
CA GLU A 11 0.17 -19.03 -18.10
C GLU A 11 -0.36 -17.68 -17.58
N ARG A 12 -0.66 -16.74 -18.48
CA ARG A 12 -1.31 -15.48 -18.12
C ARG A 12 -2.67 -15.73 -17.47
N GLU A 13 -3.45 -16.67 -17.99
CA GLU A 13 -4.77 -16.98 -17.43
C GLU A 13 -4.68 -17.65 -16.06
N ILE A 14 -3.72 -18.56 -15.87
CA ILE A 14 -3.42 -19.13 -14.54
C ILE A 14 -3.07 -18.02 -13.55
N ILE A 15 -2.24 -17.04 -13.94
CA ILE A 15 -1.90 -15.89 -13.10
C ILE A 15 -3.16 -15.08 -12.76
N ARG A 16 -4.03 -14.78 -13.74
CA ARG A 16 -5.28 -14.03 -13.47
C ARG A 16 -6.18 -14.75 -12.46
N ARG A 17 -6.36 -16.05 -12.64
CA ARG A 17 -7.25 -16.86 -11.80
C ARG A 17 -6.71 -17.07 -10.39
N ASP A 18 -5.42 -17.37 -10.25
CA ASP A 18 -4.85 -17.89 -9.01
C ASP A 18 -4.11 -16.82 -8.18
N TYR A 19 -3.80 -15.64 -8.74
CA TYR A 19 -3.11 -14.58 -8.00
C TYR A 19 -4.00 -13.98 -6.90
N ARG A 20 -3.52 -14.02 -5.65
CA ARG A 20 -4.27 -13.52 -4.46
C ARG A 20 -3.72 -12.21 -3.89
N HIS A 21 -2.87 -11.50 -4.64
CA HIS A 21 -2.16 -10.31 -4.19
C HIS A 21 -1.26 -10.53 -2.96
N THR A 22 -0.71 -11.74 -2.80
CA THR A 22 0.22 -12.07 -1.72
C THR A 22 1.59 -12.47 -2.27
N HIS A 23 2.63 -12.44 -1.43
CA HIS A 23 3.92 -13.01 -1.79
C HIS A 23 3.84 -14.53 -1.99
N GLU A 24 3.08 -15.21 -1.15
CA GLU A 24 2.88 -16.66 -1.21
C GLU A 24 2.25 -17.10 -2.54
N SER A 25 1.15 -16.45 -2.97
CA SER A 25 0.53 -16.76 -4.26
C SER A 25 1.50 -16.58 -5.44
N ARG A 26 2.42 -15.61 -5.40
CA ARG A 26 3.47 -15.46 -6.44
C ARG A 26 4.47 -16.60 -6.44
N ARG A 27 4.86 -17.10 -5.26
CA ARG A 27 5.78 -18.25 -5.14
C ARG A 27 5.13 -19.53 -5.64
N GLU A 28 3.87 -19.76 -5.29
CA GLU A 28 3.10 -20.90 -5.77
C GLU A 28 2.91 -20.86 -7.28
N LEU A 29 2.54 -19.70 -7.83
CA LEU A 29 2.47 -19.47 -9.27
C LEU A 29 3.80 -19.76 -9.96
N ALA A 30 4.93 -19.28 -9.42
CA ALA A 30 6.25 -19.53 -9.99
C ALA A 30 6.58 -21.03 -10.04
N LYS A 31 6.29 -21.78 -8.96
CA LYS A 31 6.46 -23.24 -8.92
C LYS A 31 5.58 -23.94 -9.94
N LYS A 32 4.30 -23.56 -10.01
CA LYS A 32 3.30 -24.14 -10.93
C LYS A 32 3.70 -23.94 -12.39
N ILE A 33 4.07 -22.72 -12.75
CA ILE A 33 4.47 -22.37 -14.13
C ILE A 33 5.80 -23.03 -14.49
N SER A 34 6.75 -23.12 -13.55
CA SER A 34 8.02 -23.83 -13.79
C SER A 34 7.79 -25.32 -14.07
N LEU A 35 6.87 -25.97 -13.36
CA LEU A 35 6.54 -27.37 -13.57
C LEU A 35 5.85 -27.61 -14.92
N MET A 36 4.99 -26.70 -15.35
CA MET A 36 4.25 -26.82 -16.61
C MET A 36 5.10 -26.51 -17.84
N SER A 37 5.93 -25.47 -17.78
CA SER A 37 6.74 -25.00 -18.91
C SER A 37 8.09 -25.71 -19.05
N GLY A 38 8.59 -26.32 -17.96
CA GLY A 38 9.96 -26.82 -17.87
C GLY A 38 11.02 -25.73 -17.71
N ASP A 39 10.65 -24.45 -17.84
CA ASP A 39 11.54 -23.31 -17.62
C ASP A 39 11.64 -22.98 -16.12
N LYS A 40 12.79 -22.47 -15.68
CA LYS A 40 12.94 -21.96 -14.31
C LYS A 40 12.31 -20.57 -14.17
N VAL A 41 11.08 -20.50 -13.65
CA VAL A 41 10.37 -19.24 -13.39
C VAL A 41 10.56 -18.82 -11.93
N THR A 42 10.93 -17.57 -11.71
CA THR A 42 11.12 -16.99 -10.37
C THR A 42 9.90 -16.17 -9.92
N GLU A 43 9.74 -15.95 -8.61
CA GLU A 43 8.69 -15.08 -8.09
C GLU A 43 8.77 -13.65 -8.64
N PHE A 44 9.97 -13.19 -9.00
CA PHE A 44 10.20 -11.87 -9.60
C PHE A 44 9.72 -11.79 -11.05
N ALA A 45 9.90 -12.86 -11.83
CA ALA A 45 9.36 -12.93 -13.19
C ALA A 45 7.83 -12.86 -13.17
N VAL A 46 7.19 -13.63 -12.28
CA VAL A 46 5.73 -13.58 -12.05
C VAL A 46 5.30 -12.18 -11.61
N ALA A 47 6.04 -11.53 -10.71
CA ALA A 47 5.73 -10.16 -10.27
C ALA A 47 5.80 -9.14 -11.41
N GLY A 48 6.78 -9.27 -12.30
CA GLY A 48 6.89 -8.45 -13.51
C GLY A 48 5.69 -8.66 -14.43
N GLN A 49 5.32 -9.92 -14.67
CA GLN A 49 4.18 -10.27 -15.51
C GLN A 49 2.84 -9.75 -14.94
N ILE A 50 2.60 -9.92 -13.64
CA ILE A 50 1.46 -9.35 -12.91
C ILE A 50 1.37 -7.83 -13.09
N SER A 51 2.52 -7.15 -13.06
CA SER A 51 2.59 -5.69 -13.24
C SER A 51 2.26 -5.29 -14.68
N MET A 52 2.80 -6.01 -15.68
CA MET A 52 2.49 -5.77 -17.10
C MET A 52 1.03 -6.08 -17.43
N MET A 53 0.42 -7.06 -16.75
CA MET A 53 -1.01 -7.38 -16.88
C MET A 53 -1.94 -6.37 -16.17
N GLY A 54 -1.39 -5.43 -15.39
CA GLY A 54 -2.18 -4.41 -14.68
C GLY A 54 -2.93 -4.91 -13.43
N ILE A 55 -2.78 -6.18 -13.04
CA ILE A 55 -3.51 -6.80 -11.92
C ILE A 55 -2.76 -6.72 -10.58
N ALA A 56 -1.61 -6.03 -10.54
CA ALA A 56 -0.80 -5.91 -9.32
C ALA A 56 -1.55 -5.21 -8.17
N LYS A 57 -2.40 -4.23 -8.50
CA LYS A 57 -3.11 -3.40 -7.51
C LYS A 57 -4.38 -4.12 -7.07
N ARG A 58 -4.60 -4.23 -5.77
CA ARG A 58 -5.94 -4.47 -5.22
C ARG A 58 -6.78 -3.21 -5.40
N ASP A 59 -8.04 -3.41 -5.80
CA ASP A 59 -9.05 -2.35 -5.92
C ASP A 59 -9.75 -2.06 -4.57
N ASP A 60 -9.28 -2.64 -3.47
CA ASP A 60 -9.80 -2.43 -2.10
C ASP A 60 -9.45 -1.06 -1.50
N ARG A 61 -9.02 -0.10 -2.33
CA ARG A 61 -8.64 1.25 -1.91
C ARG A 61 -9.88 2.09 -1.65
N ARG A 62 -10.44 1.97 -0.45
CA ARG A 62 -11.50 2.87 0.03
C ARG A 62 -11.01 4.34 -0.07
N PRO A 63 -11.65 5.21 -0.87
CA PRO A 63 -11.23 6.61 -0.99
C PRO A 63 -11.46 7.38 0.30
N TRP A 64 -10.74 8.49 0.48
CA TRP A 64 -10.94 9.41 1.61
C TRP A 64 -12.09 10.36 1.31
N THR A 65 -13.16 10.27 2.10
CA THR A 65 -14.29 11.21 2.03
C THR A 65 -13.88 12.60 2.56
N PRO A 66 -14.57 13.69 2.17
CA PRO A 66 -14.32 15.03 2.73
C PRO A 66 -14.38 15.06 4.26
N ARG A 67 -15.38 14.42 4.85
CA ARG A 67 -15.55 14.31 6.31
C ARG A 67 -14.38 13.58 6.99
N GLU A 68 -13.86 12.51 6.38
CA GLU A 68 -12.68 11.84 6.92
C GLU A 68 -11.43 12.74 6.80
N LYS A 69 -11.31 13.55 5.75
CA LYS A 69 -10.19 14.48 5.58
C LYS A 69 -10.20 15.56 6.67
N GLU A 70 -11.35 16.19 6.89
CA GLU A 70 -11.57 17.15 7.98
C GLU A 70 -11.24 16.54 9.34
N ARG A 71 -11.83 15.37 9.62
CA ARG A 71 -11.57 14.67 10.88
C ARG A 71 -10.10 14.33 11.08
N LEU A 72 -9.38 13.96 10.02
CA LEU A 72 -7.94 13.72 10.09
C LEU A 72 -7.18 14.99 10.47
N ALA A 73 -7.50 16.14 9.88
CA ALA A 73 -6.85 17.41 10.18
C ALA A 73 -7.03 17.82 11.65
N GLU A 74 -8.21 17.57 12.22
CA GLU A 74 -8.52 17.84 13.62
C GLU A 74 -7.72 16.98 14.62
N ILE A 75 -7.46 15.72 14.32
CA ILE A 75 -6.93 14.77 15.33
C ILE A 75 -5.46 14.40 15.13
N ILE A 76 -4.87 14.68 13.96
CA ILE A 76 -3.51 14.25 13.62
C ILE A 76 -2.42 14.94 14.42
N HIS A 77 -2.68 16.16 14.92
CA HIS A 77 -1.75 16.91 15.77
C HIS A 77 -1.84 16.50 17.25
N GLN A 78 -2.98 15.97 17.69
CA GLN A 78 -3.23 15.63 19.10
C GLN A 78 -2.74 14.22 19.47
N TYR A 79 -2.72 13.31 18.49
CA TYR A 79 -2.41 11.90 18.73
C TYR A 79 -1.34 11.38 17.78
N ASN A 80 -0.59 10.39 18.23
CA ASN A 80 0.34 9.69 17.35
C ASN A 80 -0.43 9.01 16.17
N PRO A 81 0.17 8.91 14.98
CA PRO A 81 -0.51 8.37 13.79
C PRO A 81 -1.09 6.95 13.95
N ARG A 82 -0.50 6.10 14.83
CA ARG A 82 -1.03 4.76 15.11
C ARG A 82 -2.34 4.80 15.86
N LYS A 83 -2.50 5.73 16.81
CA LYS A 83 -3.76 5.95 17.53
C LYS A 83 -4.83 6.52 16.58
N VAL A 84 -4.46 7.50 15.76
CA VAL A 84 -5.36 8.07 14.72
C VAL A 84 -5.85 6.99 13.76
N ALA A 85 -4.97 6.12 13.27
CA ALA A 85 -5.33 5.01 12.40
C ALA A 85 -6.41 4.10 13.01
N ARG A 86 -6.28 3.76 14.30
CA ARG A 86 -7.29 2.99 15.03
C ARG A 86 -8.62 3.74 15.16
N MET A 87 -8.58 5.02 15.51
CA MET A 87 -9.78 5.87 15.66
C MET A 87 -10.54 6.05 14.35
N MET A 88 -9.83 6.08 13.21
CA MET A 88 -10.42 6.28 11.89
C MET A 88 -10.75 4.97 11.16
N HIS A 89 -10.42 3.81 11.75
CA HIS A 89 -10.51 2.50 11.10
C HIS A 89 -9.80 2.47 9.73
N ARG A 90 -8.61 3.08 9.65
CA ARG A 90 -7.78 3.16 8.45
C ARG A 90 -6.39 2.58 8.74
N SER A 91 -5.67 2.17 7.69
CA SER A 91 -4.28 1.74 7.87
C SER A 91 -3.37 2.92 8.23
N LEU A 92 -2.33 2.65 9.02
CA LEU A 92 -1.32 3.66 9.40
C LEU A 92 -0.74 4.38 8.17
N ASN A 93 -0.41 3.62 7.12
CA ASN A 93 0.15 4.18 5.90
C ASN A 93 -0.85 5.14 5.21
N SER A 94 -2.14 4.78 5.15
CA SER A 94 -3.17 5.64 4.58
C SER A 94 -3.28 6.97 5.33
N VAL A 95 -3.26 6.94 6.67
CA VAL A 95 -3.27 8.14 7.52
C VAL A 95 -2.06 9.02 7.28
N VAL A 96 -0.85 8.46 7.25
CA VAL A 96 0.40 9.21 7.04
C VAL A 96 0.47 9.82 5.65
N VAL A 97 0.09 9.07 4.62
CA VAL A 97 0.06 9.59 3.24
C VAL A 97 -0.97 10.70 3.12
N GLN A 98 -2.17 10.50 3.68
CA GLN A 98 -3.23 11.49 3.57
C GLN A 98 -2.93 12.75 4.37
N SER A 99 -2.31 12.66 5.55
CA SER A 99 -1.92 13.85 6.34
C SER A 99 -0.88 14.69 5.61
N LYS A 100 0.08 14.05 4.94
CA LYS A 100 1.05 14.73 4.06
C LYS A 100 0.37 15.41 2.88
N ARG A 101 -0.57 14.73 2.20
CA ARG A 101 -1.32 15.29 1.06
C ARG A 101 -2.14 16.52 1.45
N GLN A 102 -2.64 16.55 2.69
CA GLN A 102 -3.39 17.69 3.22
C GLN A 102 -2.50 18.77 3.84
N ASN A 103 -1.18 18.58 3.88
CA ASN A 103 -0.25 19.39 4.67
C ASN A 103 -0.60 19.50 6.17
N ALA A 104 -1.48 18.62 6.69
CA ALA A 104 -1.91 18.59 8.08
C ALA A 104 -0.88 17.94 9.03
N SER A 105 0.18 17.33 8.49
CA SER A 105 1.29 16.77 9.28
C SER A 105 2.30 17.81 9.76
N ARG A 106 2.17 19.08 9.35
CA ARG A 106 3.11 20.15 9.68
C ARG A 106 2.72 20.80 11.00
N ARG A 107 3.40 20.39 12.07
CA ARG A 107 3.73 21.15 13.30
C ARG A 107 2.89 22.42 13.51
N VAL A 108 1.69 22.28 14.04
CA VAL A 108 1.12 23.36 14.87
C VAL A 108 1.53 23.03 16.29
N ARG A 109 2.62 23.65 16.76
CA ARG A 109 2.93 23.75 18.19
C ARG A 109 2.00 24.82 18.74
N ASP A 110 0.72 24.51 18.93
CA ASP A 110 -0.11 25.34 19.78
C ASP A 110 0.40 25.15 21.22
N GLY A 111 1.12 26.15 21.74
CA GLY A 111 1.38 26.27 23.17
C GLY A 111 2.82 26.05 23.66
N TRP A 112 3.86 26.57 22.98
CA TRP A 112 5.04 27.02 23.73
C TRP A 112 4.85 28.50 24.06
N PHE A 113 4.11 28.79 25.12
CA PHE A 113 4.16 30.13 25.71
C PHE A 113 5.48 30.26 26.47
N THR A 114 6.20 31.34 26.23
CA THR A 114 7.32 31.73 27.08
C THR A 114 6.78 32.23 28.42
N LYS A 115 7.53 32.06 29.52
CA LYS A 115 7.11 32.50 30.88
C LYS A 115 6.70 33.98 30.93
N ARG A 116 7.17 34.80 29.97
CA ARG A 116 6.84 36.21 29.80
C ARG A 116 5.40 36.45 29.28
N GLU A 117 4.83 35.50 28.55
CA GLU A 117 3.49 35.62 27.94
C GLU A 117 2.36 35.16 28.86
N VAL A 118 2.67 34.58 30.03
CA VAL A 118 1.68 33.97 30.95
C VAL A 118 1.66 34.58 32.35
N CYS A 119 2.60 35.48 32.67
CA CYS A 119 2.81 35.98 34.04
C CYS A 119 2.88 37.52 34.15
N GLU A 120 2.44 38.27 33.13
CA GLU A 120 2.14 39.71 33.28
C GLU A 120 0.66 39.92 33.63
#